data_AF-A0A1A7RCV1-F1
#
_entry.id   AF-A0A1A7RCV1-F1
#
_cell.length_a   1.000
_cell.length_b   1.000
_cell.length_c   1.000
_cell.angle_alpha   90.00
_cell.angle_beta   90.00
_cell.angle_gamma   90.00
#
_symmetry.space_group_name_H-M   'P 1'
#
loop_
_entity.id
_entity.type
_entity.pdbx_description
1 polymer ?
#
loop_
_entity_poly.entity_id
_entity_poly.type
_entity_poly.pdbx_seq_one_letter_code
_entity_poly.pdbx_strand_id
1 'polypeptide(L)'
;MLNIALIILVIILLILLLLVFSRKASNDKNLASLQENLDRARLKLAETEAQQDDLKFEISQLRIQNSGLKVQVDKVSKYQHIAEVEQYVEHRALQADGLVEVTKINADIMLQDIKSHIDEVRHFLAQYQEKAKTRTQEKAREELKSLYHQVVEQQQLQNVINALEHKVQGYKGKFFLPVQQVLDELIAGFDESDAVQSLLAVRCKMLDAAEQQQTATCNYVDEDRRLAAIHLFTLVLNSRADLYLAQLTVDNLGESLQALKDDYTLLNAHGANFSQAQVLESYLNLRLEELKLAAIVMQLKQANSAVDLAV
;
A
#
# COMPACT_ATOMS: atom_id res chain seq x y z
N MET A 1 -130.44 52.51 104.03
CA MET A 1 -129.36 52.88 103.08
C MET A 1 -128.98 51.66 102.22
N LEU A 2 -129.97 51.09 101.52
CA LEU A 2 -129.95 49.73 100.94
C LEU A 2 -129.90 49.73 99.38
N ASN A 3 -129.93 50.90 98.72
CA ASN A 3 -130.12 51.00 97.25
C ASN A 3 -128.85 51.29 96.42
N ILE A 4 -127.75 51.78 97.00
CA ILE A 4 -126.57 52.20 96.21
C ILE A 4 -125.66 51.01 95.85
N ALA A 5 -125.54 50.01 96.73
CA ALA A 5 -124.70 48.83 96.50
C ALA A 5 -125.22 47.93 95.35
N LEU A 6 -126.54 47.90 95.14
CA LEU A 6 -127.17 47.05 94.12
C LEU A 6 -127.00 47.62 92.70
N ILE A 7 -127.02 48.95 92.55
CA ILE A 7 -126.81 49.63 91.26
C ILE A 7 -125.35 49.48 90.80
N ILE A 8 -124.38 49.58 91.73
CA ILE A 8 -122.96 49.38 91.42
C ILE A 8 -122.68 47.94 90.96
N LEU A 9 -123.34 46.95 91.58
CA LEU A 9 -123.20 45.54 91.19
C LEU A 9 -123.70 45.27 89.76
N VAL A 10 -124.84 45.85 89.37
CA VAL A 10 -125.41 45.68 88.02
C VAL A 10 -124.51 46.31 86.95
N ILE A 11 -123.92 47.48 87.20
CA ILE A 11 -122.99 48.13 86.27
C ILE A 11 -121.72 47.29 86.07
N ILE A 12 -121.17 46.73 87.16
CA ILE A 12 -120.00 45.83 87.09
C ILE A 12 -120.33 44.58 86.26
N LEU A 13 -121.52 44.01 86.43
CA LEU A 13 -121.95 42.81 85.72
C LEU A 13 -122.14 43.07 84.21
N LEU A 14 -122.60 44.26 83.83
CA LEU A 14 -122.80 44.66 82.43
C LEU A 14 -121.47 44.92 81.70
N ILE A 15 -120.47 45.49 82.40
CA ILE A 15 -119.10 45.67 81.89
C ILE A 15 -118.41 44.31 81.67
N LEU A 16 -118.61 43.36 82.60
CA LEU A 16 -118.10 41.99 82.47
C LEU A 16 -118.69 41.27 81.24
N LEU A 17 -119.99 41.47 80.96
CA LEU A 17 -120.67 40.86 79.82
C LEU A 17 -120.14 41.41 78.48
N LEU A 18 -119.86 42.71 78.40
CA LEU A 18 -119.29 43.37 77.23
C LEU A 18 -117.84 42.90 76.95
N LEU A 19 -117.04 42.68 78.00
CA LEU A 19 -115.68 42.13 77.89
C LEU A 19 -115.67 40.68 77.40
N VAL A 20 -116.64 39.87 77.79
CA VAL A 20 -116.76 38.48 77.30
C VAL A 20 -117.15 38.45 75.82
N PHE A 21 -118.06 39.33 75.41
CA PHE A 21 -118.50 39.39 74.01
C PHE A 21 -117.39 39.88 73.07
N SER A 22 -116.62 40.89 73.49
CA SER A 22 -115.46 41.36 72.70
C SER A 22 -114.34 40.32 72.62
N ARG A 23 -114.08 39.56 73.69
CA ARG A 23 -113.14 38.43 73.68
C ARG A 23 -113.59 37.30 72.76
N LYS A 24 -114.89 36.97 72.73
CA LYS A 24 -115.42 35.91 71.85
C LYS A 24 -115.25 36.27 70.38
N ALA A 25 -115.62 37.49 69.99
CA ALA A 25 -115.44 37.96 68.61
C ALA A 25 -113.96 38.01 68.18
N SER A 26 -113.05 38.32 69.10
CA SER A 26 -111.60 38.25 68.84
C SER A 26 -111.12 36.81 68.67
N ASN A 27 -111.63 35.88 69.47
CA ASN A 27 -111.26 34.47 69.39
C ASN A 27 -111.79 33.81 68.11
N ASP A 28 -112.99 34.16 67.64
CA ASP A 28 -113.55 33.62 66.39
C ASP A 28 -112.73 34.06 65.17
N LYS A 29 -112.21 35.30 65.15
CA LYS A 29 -111.29 35.76 64.08
C LYS A 29 -109.95 35.03 64.12
N ASN A 30 -109.42 34.75 65.31
CA ASN A 30 -108.18 34.00 65.48
C ASN A 30 -108.36 32.53 65.06
N LEU A 31 -109.52 31.92 65.33
CA LEU A 31 -109.86 30.57 64.87
C LEU A 31 -109.94 30.49 63.34
N ALA A 32 -110.55 31.49 62.68
CA ALA A 32 -110.63 31.54 61.23
C ALA A 32 -109.23 31.68 60.57
N SER A 33 -108.35 32.54 61.11
CA SER A 33 -106.98 32.69 60.58
C SER A 33 -106.11 31.48 60.87
N LEU A 34 -106.33 30.79 62.00
CA LEU A 34 -105.69 29.51 62.31
C LEU A 34 -106.11 28.41 61.35
N GLN A 35 -107.40 28.32 60.99
CA GLN A 35 -107.89 27.37 59.99
C GLN A 35 -107.30 27.65 58.60
N GLU A 36 -107.28 28.91 58.16
CA GLU A 36 -106.70 29.28 56.87
C GLU A 36 -105.20 28.97 56.81
N ASN A 37 -104.46 29.22 57.89
CA ASN A 37 -103.04 28.86 57.98
C ASN A 37 -102.82 27.34 57.97
N LEU A 38 -103.71 26.57 58.59
CA LEU A 38 -103.66 25.10 58.60
C LEU A 38 -103.90 24.53 57.20
N ASP A 39 -104.87 25.08 56.46
CA ASP A 39 -105.15 24.65 55.09
C ASP A 39 -104.02 25.04 54.11
N ARG A 40 -103.43 26.24 54.26
CA ARG A 40 -102.21 26.61 53.50
C ARG A 40 -101.03 25.69 53.82
N ALA A 41 -100.85 25.31 55.09
CA ALA A 41 -99.80 24.38 55.49
C ALA A 41 -100.01 22.98 54.90
N ARG A 42 -101.26 22.49 54.85
CA ARG A 42 -101.62 21.23 54.20
C ARG A 42 -101.35 21.24 52.69
N LEU A 43 -101.73 22.31 52.00
CA LEU A 43 -101.47 22.44 50.57
C LEU A 43 -99.97 22.46 50.26
N LYS A 44 -99.17 23.22 51.02
CA LYS A 44 -97.71 23.22 50.85
C LYS A 44 -97.09 21.86 51.17
N LEU A 45 -97.58 21.16 52.19
CA LEU A 45 -97.12 19.82 52.53
C LEU A 45 -97.35 18.86 51.36
N ALA A 46 -98.57 18.86 50.80
CA ALA A 46 -98.92 18.02 49.65
C ALA A 46 -98.08 18.37 48.40
N GLU A 47 -97.80 19.65 48.16
CA GLU A 47 -96.93 20.09 47.06
C GLU A 47 -95.48 19.62 47.26
N THR A 48 -94.95 19.72 48.48
CA THR A 48 -93.60 19.23 48.80
C THR A 48 -93.51 17.70 48.75
N GLU A 49 -94.56 16.98 49.13
CA GLU A 49 -94.63 15.53 49.02
C GLU A 49 -94.62 15.08 47.55
N ALA A 50 -95.38 15.77 46.68
CA ALA A 50 -95.38 15.52 45.24
C ALA A 50 -94.00 15.78 44.61
N GLN A 51 -93.36 16.90 44.94
CA GLN A 51 -91.99 17.19 44.49
C GLN A 51 -90.98 16.15 44.98
N GLN A 52 -91.14 15.68 46.22
CA GLN A 52 -90.27 14.65 46.78
C GLN A 52 -90.41 13.31 46.04
N ASP A 53 -91.61 12.97 45.60
CA ASP A 53 -91.86 11.75 44.84
C ASP A 53 -91.35 11.85 43.38
N ASP A 54 -91.49 13.01 42.73
CA ASP A 54 -90.87 13.26 41.42
C ASP A 54 -89.33 13.17 41.48
N LEU A 55 -88.71 13.79 42.49
CA LEU A 55 -87.27 13.70 42.73
C LEU A 55 -86.83 12.27 43.02
N LYS A 56 -87.60 11.48 43.79
CA LYS A 56 -87.32 10.06 44.00
C LYS A 56 -87.38 9.28 42.69
N PHE A 57 -88.35 9.57 41.82
CA PHE A 57 -88.45 8.95 40.51
C PHE A 57 -87.23 9.27 39.64
N GLU A 58 -86.81 10.54 39.59
CA GLU A 58 -85.64 10.95 38.83
C GLU A 58 -84.33 10.30 39.36
N ILE A 59 -84.16 10.27 40.69
CA ILE A 59 -83.04 9.55 41.33
C ILE A 59 -83.05 8.06 40.96
N SER A 60 -84.24 7.44 40.87
CA SER A 60 -84.36 6.04 40.48
C SER A 60 -83.96 5.81 39.02
N GLN A 61 -84.35 6.71 38.11
CA GLN A 61 -83.98 6.65 36.70
C GLN A 61 -82.48 6.84 36.50
N LEU A 62 -81.89 7.85 37.13
CA LEU A 62 -80.45 8.08 37.09
C LEU A 62 -79.66 6.90 37.68
N ARG A 63 -80.18 6.25 38.72
CA ARG A 63 -79.58 5.04 39.28
C ARG A 63 -79.60 3.88 38.28
N ILE A 64 -80.71 3.69 37.58
CA ILE A 64 -80.82 2.67 36.53
C ILE A 64 -79.84 2.97 35.40
N GLN A 65 -79.76 4.23 34.92
CA GLN A 65 -78.81 4.63 33.88
C GLN A 65 -77.36 4.43 34.32
N ASN A 66 -76.99 4.84 35.53
CA ASN A 66 -75.65 4.62 36.07
C ASN A 66 -75.33 3.13 36.18
N SER A 67 -76.29 2.31 36.59
CA SER A 67 -76.11 0.86 36.63
C SER A 67 -75.93 0.27 35.23
N GLY A 68 -76.68 0.74 34.23
CA GLY A 68 -76.55 0.33 32.83
C GLY A 68 -75.20 0.71 32.22
N LEU A 69 -74.75 1.95 32.45
CA LEU A 69 -73.43 2.42 32.03
C LEU A 69 -72.31 1.65 32.73
N LYS A 70 -72.46 1.36 34.04
CA LYS A 70 -71.48 0.55 34.77
C LYS A 70 -71.36 -0.86 34.21
N VAL A 71 -72.47 -1.50 33.83
CA VAL A 71 -72.45 -2.80 33.16
C VAL A 71 -71.78 -2.73 31.78
N GLN A 72 -71.95 -1.65 31.03
CA GLN A 72 -71.25 -1.47 29.75
C GLN A 72 -69.74 -1.28 29.96
N VAL A 73 -69.35 -0.47 30.94
CA VAL A 73 -67.93 -0.31 31.32
C VAL A 73 -67.33 -1.64 31.77
N ASP A 74 -68.04 -2.43 32.59
CA ASP A 74 -67.59 -3.75 33.03
C ASP A 74 -67.51 -4.77 31.88
N LYS A 75 -68.31 -4.60 30.82
CA LYS A 75 -68.20 -5.43 29.61
C LYS A 75 -66.96 -5.05 28.79
N VAL A 76 -66.64 -3.76 28.67
CA VAL A 76 -65.49 -3.27 27.91
C VAL A 76 -64.17 -3.49 28.68
N SER A 77 -64.18 -3.34 30.01
CA SER A 77 -63.00 -3.55 30.86
C SER A 77 -62.47 -4.99 30.79
N LYS A 78 -63.34 -5.98 30.55
CA LYS A 78 -62.94 -7.37 30.30
C LYS A 78 -62.01 -7.53 29.09
N TYR A 79 -62.04 -6.60 28.14
CA TYR A 79 -61.20 -6.63 26.95
C TYR A 79 -59.90 -5.82 27.09
N GLN A 80 -59.66 -5.18 28.24
CA GLN A 80 -58.46 -4.36 28.47
C GLN A 80 -57.17 -5.21 28.39
N HIS A 81 -57.20 -6.44 28.90
CA HIS A 81 -56.07 -7.36 28.79
C HIS A 81 -55.77 -7.80 27.35
N ILE A 82 -56.77 -7.81 26.47
CA ILE A 82 -56.56 -8.14 25.05
C ILE A 82 -55.85 -6.97 24.35
N ALA A 83 -56.26 -5.73 24.61
CA ALA A 83 -55.58 -4.54 24.09
C ALA A 83 -54.12 -4.45 24.60
N GLU A 84 -53.87 -4.78 25.87
CA GLU A 84 -52.51 -4.84 26.44
C GLU A 84 -51.66 -5.93 25.76
N VAL A 85 -52.24 -7.10 25.45
CA VAL A 85 -51.54 -8.18 24.74
C VAL A 85 -51.28 -7.82 23.28
N GLU A 86 -52.22 -7.19 22.58
CA GLU A 86 -52.03 -6.72 21.20
C GLU A 86 -50.89 -5.70 21.13
N GLN A 87 -50.87 -4.72 22.03
CA GLN A 87 -49.78 -3.74 22.13
C GLN A 87 -48.44 -4.40 22.46
N TYR A 88 -48.43 -5.43 23.33
CA TYR A 88 -47.23 -6.21 23.63
C TYR A 88 -46.72 -7.00 22.43
N VAL A 89 -47.63 -7.64 21.66
CA VAL A 89 -47.29 -8.40 20.45
C VAL A 89 -46.76 -7.47 19.36
N GLU A 90 -47.38 -6.31 19.15
CA GLU A 90 -46.92 -5.31 18.19
C GLU A 90 -45.52 -4.79 18.55
N HIS A 91 -45.30 -4.45 19.83
CA HIS A 91 -43.98 -4.03 20.30
C HIS A 91 -42.93 -5.14 20.14
N ARG A 92 -43.28 -6.41 20.41
CA ARG A 92 -42.38 -7.55 20.19
C ARG A 92 -42.10 -7.81 18.71
N ALA A 93 -43.07 -7.64 17.83
CA ALA A 93 -42.89 -7.74 16.38
C ALA A 93 -41.93 -6.66 15.87
N LEU A 94 -42.12 -5.40 16.29
CA LEU A 94 -41.22 -4.30 15.96
C LEU A 94 -39.79 -4.54 16.48
N GLN A 95 -39.63 -5.09 17.68
CA GLN A 95 -38.32 -5.47 18.20
C GLN A 95 -37.68 -6.62 17.41
N ALA A 96 -38.46 -7.61 17.00
CA ALA A 96 -37.98 -8.73 16.19
C ALA A 96 -37.54 -8.25 14.80
N ASP A 97 -38.34 -7.40 14.14
CA ASP A 97 -38.02 -6.81 12.84
C ASP A 97 -36.77 -5.92 12.93
N GLY A 98 -36.67 -5.08 13.97
CA GLY A 98 -35.48 -4.28 14.23
C GLY A 98 -34.23 -5.14 14.48
N LEU A 99 -34.35 -6.27 15.18
CA LEU A 99 -33.23 -7.20 15.38
C LEU A 99 -32.82 -7.87 14.05
N VAL A 100 -33.78 -8.26 13.22
CA VAL A 100 -33.50 -8.84 11.89
C VAL A 100 -32.79 -7.83 11.00
N GLU A 101 -33.22 -6.57 11.02
CA GLU A 101 -32.59 -5.50 10.23
C GLU A 101 -31.16 -5.21 10.72
N VAL A 102 -30.96 -5.07 12.04
CA VAL A 102 -29.63 -4.86 12.65
C VAL A 102 -28.70 -6.04 12.37
N THR A 103 -29.18 -7.27 12.48
CA THR A 103 -28.36 -8.47 12.19
C THR A 103 -27.99 -8.57 10.71
N LYS A 104 -28.89 -8.18 9.80
CA LYS A 104 -28.59 -8.12 8.37
C LYS A 104 -27.51 -7.07 8.06
N ILE A 105 -27.64 -5.86 8.62
CA ILE A 105 -26.65 -4.80 8.46
C ILE A 105 -25.29 -5.25 9.01
N ASN A 106 -25.26 -5.87 10.20
CA ASN A 106 -24.02 -6.39 10.77
C ASN A 106 -23.39 -7.50 9.92
N ALA A 107 -24.20 -8.38 9.34
CA ALA A 107 -23.71 -9.42 8.44
C ALA A 107 -23.13 -8.82 7.14
N ASP A 108 -23.78 -7.79 6.58
CA ASP A 108 -23.30 -7.08 5.39
C ASP A 108 -21.96 -6.35 5.66
N ILE A 109 -21.84 -5.68 6.82
CA ILE A 109 -20.59 -5.06 7.28
C ILE A 109 -19.49 -6.13 7.41
N MET A 110 -19.78 -7.24 8.08
CA MET A 110 -18.80 -8.32 8.26
C MET A 110 -18.36 -8.94 6.92
N LEU A 111 -19.27 -9.11 5.97
CA LEU A 111 -18.93 -9.57 4.62
C LEU A 111 -18.06 -8.57 3.87
N GLN A 112 -18.31 -7.27 4.02
CA GLN A 112 -17.51 -6.23 3.41
C GLN A 112 -16.11 -6.16 4.02
N ASP A 113 -15.98 -6.28 5.34
CA ASP A 113 -14.70 -6.34 6.04
C ASP A 113 -13.88 -7.56 5.60
N ILE A 114 -14.52 -8.74 5.51
CA ILE A 114 -13.85 -9.96 5.03
C ILE A 114 -13.36 -9.78 3.59
N LYS A 115 -14.17 -9.16 2.71
CA LYS A 115 -13.75 -8.88 1.32
C LYS A 115 -12.55 -7.93 1.27
N SER A 116 -12.59 -6.84 2.05
CA SER A 116 -11.49 -5.89 2.16
C SER A 116 -10.21 -6.60 2.62
N HIS A 117 -10.31 -7.45 3.64
CA HIS A 117 -9.17 -8.19 4.15
C HIS A 117 -8.61 -9.20 3.15
N ILE A 118 -9.47 -9.88 2.38
CA ILE A 118 -9.05 -10.78 1.30
C ILE A 118 -8.26 -9.99 0.24
N ASP A 119 -8.71 -8.80 -0.13
CA ASP A 119 -8.04 -7.98 -1.13
C ASP A 119 -6.71 -7.44 -0.62
N GLU A 120 -6.61 -7.04 0.66
CA GLU A 120 -5.35 -6.68 1.31
C GLU A 120 -4.35 -7.84 1.30
N VAL A 121 -4.78 -9.05 1.70
CA VAL A 121 -3.93 -10.25 1.70
C VAL A 121 -3.50 -10.60 0.28
N ARG A 122 -4.39 -10.52 -0.72
CA ARG A 122 -4.04 -10.74 -2.13
C ARG A 122 -2.98 -9.75 -2.59
N HIS A 123 -3.13 -8.47 -2.25
CA HIS A 123 -2.16 -7.45 -2.61
C HIS A 123 -0.81 -7.70 -1.93
N PHE A 124 -0.81 -8.05 -0.65
CA PHE A 124 0.40 -8.43 0.09
C PHE A 124 1.10 -9.65 -0.53
N LEU A 125 0.34 -10.71 -0.86
CA LEU A 125 0.89 -11.92 -1.48
C LEU A 125 1.47 -11.62 -2.86
N ALA A 126 0.79 -10.81 -3.69
CA ALA A 126 1.30 -10.39 -4.98
C ALA A 126 2.61 -9.60 -4.85
N GLN A 127 2.65 -8.63 -3.93
CA GLN A 127 3.88 -7.87 -3.65
C GLN A 127 5.01 -8.76 -3.11
N TYR A 128 4.69 -9.70 -2.24
CA TYR A 128 5.67 -10.63 -1.69
C TYR A 128 6.24 -11.56 -2.77
N GLN A 129 5.38 -12.09 -3.65
CA GLN A 129 5.79 -12.91 -4.79
C GLN A 129 6.72 -12.14 -5.74
N GLU A 130 6.39 -10.90 -6.08
CA GLU A 130 7.26 -10.07 -6.91
C GLU A 130 8.60 -9.79 -6.22
N LYS A 131 8.59 -9.42 -4.93
CA LYS A 131 9.84 -9.25 -4.16
C LYS A 131 10.67 -10.54 -4.05
N ALA A 132 10.03 -11.70 -3.95
CA ALA A 132 10.70 -12.99 -3.92
C ALA A 132 11.35 -13.31 -5.28
N LYS A 133 10.64 -13.05 -6.38
CA LYS A 133 11.18 -13.18 -7.74
C LYS A 133 12.38 -12.26 -7.95
N THR A 134 12.27 -10.97 -7.61
CA THR A 134 13.38 -10.02 -7.79
C THR A 134 14.60 -10.41 -6.96
N ARG A 135 14.42 -10.78 -5.69
CA ARG A 135 15.52 -11.28 -4.84
C ARG A 135 16.20 -12.53 -5.43
N THR A 136 15.41 -13.44 -5.99
CA THR A 136 15.95 -14.66 -6.62
C THR A 136 16.74 -14.31 -7.87
N GLN A 137 16.24 -13.37 -8.70
CA GLN A 137 16.94 -12.88 -9.88
C GLN A 137 18.22 -12.12 -9.53
N GLU A 138 18.21 -11.30 -8.48
CA GLU A 138 19.39 -10.58 -7.99
C GLU A 138 20.47 -11.56 -7.52
N LYS A 139 20.11 -12.55 -6.70
CA LYS A 139 21.03 -13.61 -6.28
C LYS A 139 21.60 -14.38 -7.46
N ALA A 140 20.77 -14.78 -8.42
CA ALA A 140 21.24 -15.47 -9.63
C ALA A 140 22.20 -14.59 -10.45
N ARG A 141 21.95 -13.28 -10.55
CA ARG A 141 22.87 -12.33 -11.21
C ARG A 141 24.20 -12.21 -10.47
N GLU A 142 24.17 -12.14 -9.15
CA GLU A 142 25.39 -12.11 -8.32
C GLU A 142 26.20 -13.39 -8.46
N GLU A 143 25.55 -14.56 -8.40
CA GLU A 143 26.19 -15.85 -8.63
C GLU A 143 26.80 -15.94 -10.03
N LEU A 144 26.05 -15.56 -11.08
CA LEU A 144 26.58 -15.52 -12.45
C LEU A 144 27.77 -14.57 -12.60
N LYS A 145 27.73 -13.41 -11.94
CA LYS A 145 28.87 -12.48 -11.92
C LYS A 145 30.08 -13.12 -11.24
N SER A 146 29.88 -13.80 -10.12
CA SER A 146 30.96 -14.49 -9.41
C SER A 146 31.56 -15.64 -10.24
N LEU A 147 30.73 -16.43 -10.91
CA LEU A 147 31.16 -17.50 -11.81
C LEU A 147 31.91 -16.95 -13.02
N TYR A 148 31.41 -15.86 -13.61
CA TYR A 148 32.09 -15.18 -14.71
C TYR A 148 33.49 -14.72 -14.28
N HIS A 149 33.62 -14.06 -13.13
CA HIS A 149 34.92 -13.67 -12.59
C HIS A 149 35.84 -14.87 -12.36
N GLN A 150 35.34 -15.96 -11.78
CA GLN A 150 36.11 -17.19 -11.58
C GLN A 150 36.60 -17.80 -12.89
N VAL A 151 35.75 -17.85 -13.93
CA VAL A 151 36.12 -18.37 -15.25
C VAL A 151 37.18 -17.49 -15.90
N VAL A 152 37.04 -16.16 -15.82
CA VAL A 152 38.03 -15.22 -16.34
C VAL A 152 39.37 -15.38 -15.62
N GLU A 153 39.37 -15.47 -14.29
CA GLU A 153 40.59 -15.71 -13.50
C GLU A 153 41.23 -17.06 -13.84
N GLN A 154 40.44 -18.13 -13.96
CA GLN A 154 40.94 -19.44 -14.37
C GLN A 154 41.56 -19.40 -15.76
N GLN A 155 40.92 -18.71 -16.71
CA GLN A 155 41.44 -18.55 -18.06
C GLN A 155 42.76 -17.75 -18.06
N GLN A 156 42.84 -16.68 -17.28
CA GLN A 156 44.08 -15.91 -17.10
C GLN A 156 45.20 -16.78 -16.51
N LEU A 157 44.91 -17.55 -15.46
CA LEU A 157 45.88 -18.48 -14.87
C LEU A 157 46.34 -19.54 -15.87
N GLN A 158 45.42 -20.10 -16.66
CA GLN A 158 45.77 -21.07 -17.69
C GLN A 158 46.66 -20.45 -18.76
N ASN A 159 46.39 -19.21 -19.19
CA ASN A 159 47.24 -18.49 -20.14
C ASN A 159 48.64 -18.26 -19.56
N VAL A 160 48.75 -17.92 -18.27
CA VAL A 160 50.03 -17.77 -17.57
C VAL A 160 50.79 -19.11 -17.52
N ILE A 161 50.11 -20.21 -17.17
CA ILE A 161 50.71 -21.55 -17.16
C ILE A 161 51.24 -21.90 -18.55
N ASN A 162 50.44 -21.72 -19.61
CA ASN A 162 50.86 -21.99 -20.98
C ASN A 162 52.07 -21.14 -21.39
N ALA A 163 52.05 -19.84 -21.05
CA ALA A 163 53.17 -18.94 -21.33
C ALA A 163 54.46 -19.39 -20.61
N LEU A 164 54.36 -19.83 -19.35
CA LEU A 164 55.48 -20.41 -18.61
C LEU A 164 55.97 -21.71 -19.24
N GLU A 165 55.05 -22.61 -19.63
CA GLU A 165 55.40 -23.87 -20.29
C GLU A 165 56.15 -23.63 -21.61
N HIS A 166 55.70 -22.69 -22.43
CA HIS A 166 56.40 -22.30 -23.65
C HIS A 166 57.79 -21.75 -23.36
N LYS A 167 57.95 -20.88 -22.34
CA LYS A 167 59.27 -20.36 -21.93
C LYS A 167 60.22 -21.47 -21.47
N VAL A 168 59.71 -22.46 -20.73
CA VAL A 168 60.51 -23.59 -20.23
C VAL A 168 60.91 -24.54 -21.36
N GLN A 169 59.97 -24.90 -22.23
CA GLN A 169 60.20 -25.88 -23.28
C GLN A 169 60.84 -25.27 -24.54
N GLY A 170 60.84 -23.94 -24.67
CA GLY A 170 61.26 -23.21 -25.85
C GLY A 170 60.21 -23.17 -26.96
N TYR A 171 60.40 -22.22 -27.88
CA TYR A 171 59.49 -21.91 -29.00
C TYR A 171 59.83 -22.65 -30.29
N LYS A 172 61.08 -23.12 -30.43
CA LYS A 172 61.63 -23.65 -31.67
C LYS A 172 60.79 -24.79 -32.23
N GLY A 173 60.31 -24.63 -33.47
CA GLY A 173 59.56 -25.64 -34.23
C GLY A 173 58.13 -25.88 -33.75
N LYS A 174 57.62 -25.14 -32.75
CA LYS A 174 56.26 -25.29 -32.24
C LYS A 174 55.25 -24.32 -32.85
N PHE A 175 55.73 -23.13 -33.20
CA PHE A 175 54.88 -22.04 -33.69
C PHE A 175 55.30 -21.71 -35.12
N PHE A 176 54.58 -22.29 -36.07
CA PHE A 176 54.85 -22.13 -37.48
C PHE A 176 53.82 -21.17 -38.10
N LEU A 177 54.31 -20.06 -38.63
CA LEU A 177 53.53 -19.11 -39.43
C LEU A 177 54.40 -18.63 -40.59
N PRO A 178 54.20 -19.18 -41.81
CA PRO A 178 54.90 -18.71 -42.99
C PRO A 178 54.58 -17.24 -43.29
N VAL A 179 55.59 -16.43 -43.61
CA VAL A 179 55.36 -15.05 -44.06
C VAL A 179 54.49 -15.01 -45.32
N GLN A 180 54.62 -16.00 -46.20
CA GLN A 180 53.77 -16.13 -47.39
C GLN A 180 52.28 -16.21 -47.03
N GLN A 181 51.93 -16.93 -45.96
CA GLN A 181 50.54 -17.01 -45.51
C GLN A 181 50.01 -15.63 -45.10
N VAL A 182 50.84 -14.81 -44.46
CA VAL A 182 50.46 -13.43 -44.08
C VAL A 182 50.35 -12.53 -45.32
N LEU A 183 51.24 -12.71 -46.30
CA LEU A 183 51.16 -12.01 -47.59
C LEU A 183 49.88 -12.34 -48.37
N ASP A 184 49.46 -13.61 -48.36
CA ASP A 184 48.27 -14.08 -49.06
C ASP A 184 46.97 -13.47 -48.47
N GLU A 185 47.00 -12.99 -47.22
CA GLU A 185 45.90 -12.25 -46.58
C GLU A 185 45.83 -10.77 -47.00
N LEU A 186 46.85 -10.25 -47.69
CA LEU A 186 46.91 -8.87 -48.15
C LEU A 186 46.22 -8.67 -49.51
N ILE A 187 46.02 -7.40 -49.87
CA ILE A 187 45.43 -7.03 -51.16
C ILE A 187 46.34 -7.47 -52.32
N ALA A 188 45.73 -7.84 -53.45
CA ALA A 188 46.47 -8.23 -54.64
C ALA A 188 47.36 -7.07 -55.13
N GLY A 189 48.64 -7.37 -55.41
CA GLY A 189 49.62 -6.38 -55.87
C GLY A 189 50.34 -5.63 -54.75
N PHE A 190 50.13 -6.00 -53.48
CA PHE A 190 50.88 -5.44 -52.35
C PHE A 190 52.39 -5.68 -52.52
N ASP A 191 53.15 -4.60 -52.57
CA ASP A 191 54.58 -4.62 -52.91
C ASP A 191 55.49 -4.22 -51.73
N GLU A 192 56.81 -4.18 -52.00
CA GLU A 192 57.80 -3.80 -50.98
C GLU A 192 57.59 -2.37 -50.48
N SER A 193 57.18 -1.44 -51.35
CA SER A 193 56.95 -0.04 -50.98
C SER A 193 55.75 0.06 -50.04
N ASP A 194 54.65 -0.63 -50.35
CA ASP A 194 53.45 -0.69 -49.51
C ASP A 194 53.74 -1.30 -48.14
N ALA A 195 54.57 -2.34 -48.10
CA ALA A 195 55.02 -2.98 -46.87
C ALA A 195 55.82 -2.02 -45.97
N VAL A 196 56.76 -1.27 -46.56
CA VAL A 196 57.57 -0.28 -45.83
C VAL A 196 56.70 0.88 -45.32
N GLN A 197 55.77 1.40 -46.14
CA GLN A 197 54.85 2.46 -45.72
C GLN A 197 53.93 2.00 -44.57
N SER A 198 53.41 0.77 -44.66
CA SER A 198 52.59 0.18 -43.60
C SER A 198 53.37 0.02 -42.30
N LEU A 199 54.62 -0.43 -42.37
CA LEU A 199 55.51 -0.56 -41.21
C LEU A 199 55.77 0.80 -40.54
N LEU A 200 56.05 1.84 -41.34
CA LEU A 200 56.21 3.20 -40.84
C LEU A 200 54.91 3.71 -40.19
N ALA A 201 53.75 3.46 -40.80
CA ALA A 201 52.47 3.85 -40.25
C ALA A 201 52.17 3.19 -38.90
N VAL A 202 52.52 1.91 -38.71
CA VAL A 202 52.40 1.25 -37.40
C VAL A 202 53.33 1.88 -36.37
N ARG A 203 54.58 2.20 -36.74
CA ARG A 203 55.51 2.88 -35.85
C ARG A 203 55.05 4.27 -35.44
N CYS A 204 54.46 5.04 -36.36
CA CYS A 204 53.83 6.32 -36.03
C CYS A 204 52.70 6.15 -35.02
N LYS A 205 51.79 5.19 -35.23
CA LYS A 205 50.70 4.88 -34.27
C LYS A 205 51.24 4.51 -32.89
N MET A 206 52.37 3.83 -32.81
CA MET A 206 53.00 3.50 -31.54
C MET A 206 53.59 4.72 -30.82
N LEU A 207 54.17 5.66 -31.56
CA LEU A 207 54.63 6.94 -31.01
C LEU A 207 53.44 7.75 -30.49
N ASP A 208 52.38 7.86 -31.28
CA ASP A 208 51.14 8.54 -30.87
C ASP A 208 50.54 7.91 -29.60
N ALA A 209 50.50 6.57 -29.53
CA ALA A 209 50.02 5.86 -28.34
C ALA A 209 50.90 6.13 -27.12
N ALA A 210 52.23 6.25 -27.28
CA ALA A 210 53.14 6.59 -26.20
C ALA A 210 52.93 8.03 -25.71
N GLU A 211 52.80 9.00 -26.62
CA GLU A 211 52.54 10.41 -26.29
C GLU A 211 51.19 10.60 -25.60
N GLN A 212 50.17 9.86 -26.03
CA GLN A 212 48.82 9.90 -25.44
C GLN A 212 48.68 9.01 -24.20
N GLN A 213 49.75 8.37 -23.73
CA GLN A 213 49.74 7.43 -22.59
C GLN A 213 48.76 6.26 -22.76
N GLN A 214 48.48 5.87 -24.00
CA GLN A 214 47.62 4.75 -24.38
C GLN A 214 48.42 3.45 -24.59
N THR A 215 49.48 3.26 -23.82
CA THR A 215 50.35 2.07 -23.91
C THR A 215 50.09 1.09 -22.77
N ALA A 216 49.95 1.59 -21.55
CA ALA A 216 49.67 0.81 -20.36
C ALA A 216 48.78 1.59 -19.39
N THR A 217 48.20 0.90 -18.41
CA THR A 217 47.36 1.48 -17.36
C THR A 217 47.80 0.96 -16.00
N CYS A 218 47.49 1.70 -14.93
CA CYS A 218 47.84 1.35 -13.56
C CYS A 218 46.94 2.13 -12.59
N ASN A 219 46.61 1.53 -11.44
CA ASN A 219 45.69 2.09 -10.45
C ASN A 219 46.38 2.90 -9.34
N TYR A 220 47.65 3.28 -9.50
CA TYR A 220 48.29 4.19 -8.54
C TYR A 220 47.52 5.52 -8.49
N VAL A 221 47.24 5.99 -7.27
CA VAL A 221 46.56 7.29 -7.04
C VAL A 221 47.52 8.46 -7.27
N ASP A 222 48.80 8.25 -6.98
CA ASP A 222 49.87 9.21 -7.22
C ASP A 222 50.24 9.24 -8.72
N GLU A 223 50.13 10.41 -9.33
CA GLU A 223 50.32 10.60 -10.77
C GLU A 223 51.74 10.27 -11.23
N ASP A 224 52.77 10.75 -10.53
CA ASP A 224 54.17 10.49 -10.89
C ASP A 224 54.48 8.98 -10.82
N ARG A 225 53.99 8.31 -9.78
CA ARG A 225 54.13 6.86 -9.62
C ARG A 225 53.34 6.08 -10.67
N ARG A 226 52.13 6.55 -11.03
CA ARG A 226 51.29 5.96 -12.08
C ARG A 226 52.00 6.07 -13.43
N LEU A 227 52.51 7.24 -13.77
CA LEU A 227 53.28 7.47 -15.00
C LEU A 227 54.54 6.61 -15.03
N ALA A 228 55.32 6.58 -13.95
CA ALA A 228 56.51 5.74 -13.86
C ALA A 228 56.20 4.25 -14.07
N ALA A 229 55.09 3.74 -13.51
CA ALA A 229 54.66 2.36 -13.72
C ALA A 229 54.24 2.09 -15.17
N ILE A 230 53.49 3.00 -15.79
CA ILE A 230 53.11 2.93 -17.21
C ILE A 230 54.37 2.88 -18.08
N HIS A 231 55.31 3.81 -17.88
CA HIS A 231 56.57 3.85 -18.61
C HIS A 231 57.39 2.57 -18.44
N LEU A 232 57.47 2.03 -17.21
CA LEU A 232 58.20 0.79 -16.95
C LEU A 232 57.61 -0.41 -17.69
N PHE A 233 56.29 -0.60 -17.62
CA PHE A 233 55.62 -1.72 -18.27
C PHE A 233 55.74 -1.63 -19.80
N THR A 234 55.53 -0.43 -20.34
CA THR A 234 55.71 -0.17 -21.78
C THR A 234 57.15 -0.42 -22.22
N LEU A 235 58.15 0.02 -21.43
CA LEU A 235 59.56 -0.22 -21.72
C LEU A 235 59.90 -1.71 -21.71
N VAL A 236 59.39 -2.48 -20.74
CA VAL A 236 59.65 -3.92 -20.67
C VAL A 236 59.08 -4.63 -21.90
N LEU A 237 57.83 -4.34 -22.29
CA LEU A 237 57.25 -4.95 -23.50
C LEU A 237 58.05 -4.56 -24.75
N ASN A 238 58.38 -3.27 -24.90
CA ASN A 238 59.15 -2.78 -26.05
C ASN A 238 60.52 -3.45 -26.13
N SER A 239 61.23 -3.58 -25.00
CA SER A 239 62.53 -4.25 -24.98
C SER A 239 62.46 -5.71 -25.43
N ARG A 240 61.39 -6.44 -25.08
CA ARG A 240 61.16 -7.81 -25.55
C ARG A 240 60.85 -7.84 -27.03
N ALA A 241 59.96 -6.97 -27.48
CA ALA A 241 59.59 -6.93 -28.87
C ALA A 241 60.75 -6.48 -29.77
N ASP A 242 61.62 -5.58 -29.31
CA ASP A 242 62.82 -5.14 -30.05
C ASP A 242 63.85 -6.26 -30.13
N LEU A 243 64.00 -7.06 -29.06
CA LEU A 243 64.80 -8.28 -29.10
C LEU A 243 64.29 -9.25 -30.17
N TYR A 244 62.97 -9.47 -30.25
CA TYR A 244 62.38 -10.36 -31.26
C TYR A 244 62.51 -9.80 -32.67
N LEU A 245 62.34 -8.50 -32.86
CA LEU A 245 62.61 -7.84 -34.16
C LEU A 245 64.07 -8.03 -34.58
N ALA A 246 65.02 -7.89 -33.66
CA ALA A 246 66.45 -8.06 -33.95
C ALA A 246 66.83 -9.51 -34.31
N GLN A 247 66.06 -10.49 -33.82
CA GLN A 247 66.24 -11.92 -34.10
C GLN A 247 65.31 -12.44 -35.19
N LEU A 248 64.50 -11.56 -35.80
CA LEU A 248 63.48 -11.94 -36.75
C LEU A 248 64.11 -12.48 -38.03
N THR A 249 63.52 -13.53 -38.55
CA THR A 249 63.80 -14.16 -39.84
C THR A 249 62.47 -14.52 -40.49
N VAL A 250 62.48 -14.84 -41.78
CA VAL A 250 61.27 -15.28 -42.49
C VAL A 250 60.70 -16.56 -41.87
N ASP A 251 61.55 -17.43 -41.32
CA ASP A 251 61.13 -18.74 -40.83
C ASP A 251 60.63 -18.75 -39.38
N ASN A 252 60.94 -17.72 -38.58
CA ASN A 252 60.63 -17.68 -37.14
C ASN A 252 59.56 -16.64 -36.76
N LEU A 253 58.78 -16.14 -37.71
CA LEU A 253 57.71 -15.17 -37.42
C LEU A 253 56.71 -15.72 -36.38
N GLY A 254 56.24 -16.96 -36.56
CA GLY A 254 55.31 -17.60 -35.63
C GLY A 254 55.87 -17.70 -34.21
N GLU A 255 57.15 -18.07 -34.08
CA GLU A 255 57.85 -18.16 -32.80
C GLU A 255 57.98 -16.79 -32.13
N SER A 256 58.41 -15.77 -32.87
CA SER A 256 58.55 -14.39 -32.38
C SER A 256 57.23 -13.79 -31.91
N LEU A 257 56.14 -14.02 -32.66
CA LEU A 257 54.79 -13.56 -32.28
C LEU A 257 54.30 -14.24 -31.01
N GLN A 258 54.48 -15.56 -30.88
CA GLN A 258 54.07 -16.26 -29.66
C GLN A 258 54.92 -15.84 -28.46
N ALA A 259 56.23 -15.73 -28.63
CA ALA A 259 57.14 -15.33 -27.55
C ALA A 259 56.80 -13.94 -27.00
N LEU A 260 56.39 -13.00 -27.86
CA LEU A 260 55.93 -11.68 -27.44
C LEU A 260 54.57 -11.74 -26.71
N LYS A 261 53.62 -12.54 -27.19
CA LYS A 261 52.32 -12.75 -26.51
C LYS A 261 52.47 -13.36 -25.12
N ASP A 262 53.40 -14.30 -24.98
CA ASP A 262 53.71 -14.91 -23.69
C ASP A 262 54.37 -13.90 -22.75
N ASP A 263 55.33 -13.10 -23.23
CA ASP A 263 55.93 -12.03 -22.42
C ASP A 263 54.90 -10.99 -21.97
N TYR A 264 53.96 -10.62 -22.84
CA TYR A 264 52.84 -9.76 -22.49
C TYR A 264 51.97 -10.37 -21.38
N THR A 265 51.61 -11.65 -21.53
CA THR A 265 50.79 -12.38 -20.57
C THR A 265 51.47 -12.43 -19.20
N LEU A 266 52.76 -12.77 -19.16
CA LEU A 266 53.54 -12.85 -17.93
C LEU A 266 53.75 -11.46 -17.30
N LEU A 267 54.06 -10.44 -18.11
CA LEU A 267 54.22 -9.06 -17.65
C LEU A 267 52.94 -8.55 -16.98
N ASN A 268 51.79 -8.73 -17.62
CA ASN A 268 50.50 -8.30 -17.07
C ASN A 268 50.09 -9.11 -15.84
N ALA A 269 50.43 -10.41 -15.77
CA ALA A 269 50.24 -11.21 -14.56
C ALA A 269 51.07 -10.66 -13.38
N HIS A 270 52.31 -10.24 -13.63
CA HIS A 270 53.12 -9.55 -12.61
C HIS A 270 52.56 -8.17 -12.23
N GLY A 271 51.82 -7.54 -13.15
CA GLY A 271 51.06 -6.31 -12.98
C GLY A 271 50.21 -6.22 -11.72
N ALA A 272 49.64 -7.33 -11.27
CA ALA A 272 48.87 -7.41 -10.04
C ALA A 272 49.65 -6.90 -8.81
N ASN A 273 50.97 -7.12 -8.79
CA ASN A 273 51.85 -6.66 -7.70
C ASN A 273 52.23 -5.17 -7.80
N PHE A 274 51.88 -4.51 -8.90
CA PHE A 274 52.22 -3.12 -9.21
C PHE A 274 50.97 -2.26 -9.41
N SER A 275 49.99 -2.38 -8.50
CA SER A 275 48.72 -1.64 -8.58
C SER A 275 47.96 -1.92 -9.88
N GLN A 276 47.82 -3.20 -10.24
CA GLN A 276 47.15 -3.63 -11.46
C GLN A 276 47.74 -2.97 -12.72
N ALA A 277 49.07 -2.81 -12.75
CA ALA A 277 49.75 -2.27 -13.93
C ALA A 277 49.63 -3.25 -15.08
N GLN A 278 49.16 -2.81 -16.24
CA GLN A 278 48.94 -3.68 -17.39
C GLN A 278 49.21 -2.94 -18.69
N VAL A 279 49.93 -3.59 -19.60
CA VAL A 279 50.04 -3.12 -20.98
C VAL A 279 48.70 -3.37 -21.68
N LEU A 280 48.24 -2.37 -22.42
CA LEU A 280 46.97 -2.45 -23.15
C LEU A 280 47.10 -3.42 -24.32
N GLU A 281 46.06 -4.23 -24.54
CA GLU A 281 46.01 -5.18 -25.66
C GLU A 281 46.11 -4.48 -27.01
N SER A 282 45.55 -3.27 -27.12
CA SER A 282 45.69 -2.41 -28.31
C SER A 282 47.16 -2.11 -28.64
N TYR A 283 47.99 -1.90 -27.62
CA TYR A 283 49.42 -1.63 -27.80
C TYR A 283 50.21 -2.90 -28.13
N LEU A 284 49.87 -4.04 -27.52
CA LEU A 284 50.40 -5.35 -27.92
C LEU A 284 50.14 -5.61 -29.41
N ASN A 285 48.92 -5.35 -29.88
CA ASN A 285 48.54 -5.57 -31.27
C ASN A 285 49.40 -4.73 -32.21
N LEU A 286 49.72 -3.47 -31.88
CA LEU A 286 50.66 -2.67 -32.68
C LEU A 286 52.05 -3.32 -32.78
N ARG A 287 52.59 -3.85 -31.68
CA ARG A 287 53.89 -4.56 -31.69
C ARG A 287 53.86 -5.87 -32.46
N LEU A 288 52.74 -6.60 -32.42
CA LEU A 288 52.56 -7.81 -33.22
C LEU A 288 52.47 -7.48 -34.72
N GLU A 289 51.76 -6.42 -35.08
CA GLU A 289 51.69 -5.94 -36.46
C GLU A 289 53.06 -5.46 -36.96
N GLU A 290 53.85 -4.79 -36.11
CA GLU A 290 55.22 -4.41 -36.46
C GLU A 290 56.08 -5.63 -36.83
N LEU A 291 56.02 -6.71 -36.04
CA LEU A 291 56.73 -7.97 -36.32
C LEU A 291 56.28 -8.59 -37.65
N LYS A 292 54.98 -8.63 -37.93
CA LYS A 292 54.44 -9.15 -39.20
C LYS A 292 54.93 -8.35 -40.40
N LEU A 293 54.80 -7.02 -40.33
CA LEU A 293 55.21 -6.13 -41.42
C LEU A 293 56.72 -6.14 -41.63
N ALA A 294 57.51 -6.22 -40.56
CA ALA A 294 58.95 -6.40 -40.66
C ALA A 294 59.32 -7.70 -41.40
N ALA A 295 58.66 -8.82 -41.07
CA ALA A 295 58.89 -10.09 -41.76
C ALA A 295 58.47 -10.04 -43.24
N ILE A 296 57.36 -9.37 -43.56
CA ILE A 296 56.92 -9.14 -44.95
C ILE A 296 57.97 -8.35 -45.73
N VAL A 297 58.46 -7.23 -45.18
CA VAL A 297 59.52 -6.43 -45.82
C VAL A 297 60.78 -7.27 -46.06
N MET A 298 61.16 -8.12 -45.10
CA MET A 298 62.29 -9.03 -45.27
C MET A 298 62.07 -10.03 -46.41
N GLN A 299 60.88 -10.65 -46.48
CA GLN A 299 60.54 -11.61 -47.52
C GLN A 299 60.53 -10.99 -48.92
N LEU A 300 59.90 -9.82 -49.07
CA LEU A 300 59.81 -9.13 -50.36
C LEU A 300 61.20 -8.66 -50.84
N LYS A 301 62.06 -8.18 -49.94
CA LYS A 301 63.46 -7.85 -50.27
C LYS A 301 64.26 -9.06 -50.73
N GLN A 302 64.09 -10.21 -50.07
CA GLN A 302 64.75 -11.45 -50.47
C GLN A 302 64.26 -11.94 -51.84
N ALA A 303 62.96 -11.84 -52.11
CA ALA A 303 62.39 -12.20 -53.41
C ALA A 303 62.92 -11.29 -54.53
N ASN A 304 62.94 -9.97 -54.32
CA ASN A 304 63.44 -9.00 -55.31
C ASN A 304 64.94 -9.19 -55.61
N SER A 305 65.76 -9.40 -54.58
CA SER A 305 67.20 -9.65 -54.76
C SER A 305 67.51 -10.99 -55.42
N ALA A 306 66.68 -12.02 -55.22
CA ALA A 306 66.81 -13.31 -55.93
C ALA A 306 66.45 -13.19 -57.42
N VAL A 307 65.50 -12.32 -57.78
CA VAL A 307 65.14 -12.03 -59.18
C VAL A 307 66.28 -11.29 -59.88
N ASP A 308 66.90 -10.30 -59.22
CA ASP A 308 68.02 -9.53 -59.79
C ASP A 308 69.31 -10.36 -60.01
N LEU A 309 69.49 -11.46 -59.27
CA LEU A 309 70.62 -12.38 -59.44
C LEU A 309 70.40 -13.42 -60.54
N ALA A 310 69.15 -13.60 -61.01
CA ALA A 310 68.77 -14.57 -62.02
C ALA A 310 68.67 -13.98 -63.45
N VAL A 311 68.85 -12.66 -63.58
CA VAL A 311 68.89 -11.89 -64.83
C VAL A 311 70.33 -11.52 -65.18
#